data_AF-A0AAW0IXI0-F1
#
_entry.id   AF-A0AAW0IXI0-F1
#
_cell.length_a   1.000
_cell.length_b   1.000
_cell.length_c   1.000
_cell.angle_alpha   90.00
_cell.angle_beta   90.00
_cell.angle_gamma   90.00
#
_symmetry.space_group_name_H-M   'P 1'
#
loop_
_entity.id
_entity.type
_entity.pdbx_description
1 polymer ?
#
loop_
_entity_poly.entity_id
_entity_poly.type
_entity_poly.pdbx_seq_one_letter_code
_entity_poly.pdbx_strand_id
1 'polypeptide(L)' 'LKNASDNLSKAVIGVVAAESRSKINDELLKLLGLTTKERHEATKLIACQHELIDVFLSMLDVKKEEWVKGLINGDF' A
#
# COMPACT_ATOMS: atom_id res chain seq x y z
N LEU A 1 -23.75 9.34 21.89
CA LEU A 1 -22.74 8.27 22.11
C LEU A 1 -22.40 7.52 20.82
N LYS A 2 -23.36 6.92 20.10
CA LYS A 2 -23.10 6.16 18.85
C LYS A 2 -22.35 6.95 17.76
N ASN A 3 -22.79 8.18 17.45
CA ASN A 3 -22.16 9.02 16.42
C ASN A 3 -20.72 9.44 16.73
N ALA A 4 -20.37 9.58 18.02
CA ALA A 4 -18.99 9.91 18.42
C ALA A 4 -18.07 8.70 18.29
N SER A 5 -18.58 7.50 18.59
CA SER A 5 -17.87 6.23 18.37
C SER A 5 -17.61 5.97 16.89
N ASP A 6 -18.61 6.19 16.03
CA ASP A 6 -18.48 5.95 14.59
C ASP A 6 -17.50 6.94 13.93
N ASN A 7 -17.49 8.20 14.38
CA ASN A 7 -16.53 9.19 13.91
C ASN A 7 -15.11 8.90 14.39
N LEU A 8 -14.94 8.43 15.63
CA LEU A 8 -13.66 7.97 16.15
C LEU A 8 -13.15 6.76 15.35
N SER A 9 -14.00 5.76 15.10
CA SER A 9 -13.64 4.60 14.28
C SER A 9 -13.21 5.00 12.86
N LYS A 10 -13.96 5.90 12.20
CA LYS A 10 -13.58 6.42 10.87
C LYS A 10 -12.27 7.20 10.89
N ALA A 11 -12.04 8.00 11.93
CA ALA A 11 -10.80 8.77 12.08
C ALA A 11 -9.60 7.83 12.30
N VAL A 12 -9.74 6.81 13.16
CA VAL A 12 -8.69 5.80 13.40
C VAL A 12 -8.40 5.00 12.12
N ILE A 13 -9.43 4.55 11.41
CA ILE A 13 -9.27 3.88 10.11
C ILE A 13 -8.54 4.79 9.11
N GLY A 14 -8.89 6.08 9.07
CA GLY A 14 -8.24 7.07 8.21
C GLY A 14 -6.75 7.28 8.53
N VAL A 15 -6.40 7.31 9.81
CA VAL A 15 -5.00 7.44 10.29
C VAL A 15 -4.20 6.19 9.94
N VAL A 16 -4.71 5.00 10.25
CA VAL A 16 -4.05 3.71 9.92
C VAL A 16 -3.83 3.58 8.41
N ALA A 17 -4.80 3.99 7.60
CA ALA A 17 -4.66 4.00 6.15
C ALA A 17 -3.62 5.04 5.66
N ALA A 18 -3.48 6.19 6.33
CA ALA A 18 -2.48 7.19 5.98
C ALA A 18 -1.06 6.74 6.33
N GLU A 19 -0.85 6.15 7.50
CA GLU A 19 0.43 5.58 7.93
C GLU A 19 0.87 4.44 6.99
N SER A 20 -0.07 3.55 6.67
CA SER A 20 0.17 2.45 5.73
C SER A 20 0.57 2.98 4.35
N ARG A 21 -0.12 4.01 3.82
CA ARG A 21 0.24 4.64 2.54
C ARG A 21 1.64 5.23 2.55
N SER A 22 2.02 5.94 3.62
CA SER A 22 3.37 6.52 3.73
C SER A 22 4.43 5.42 3.67
N LYS A 23 4.26 4.36 4.46
CA LYS A 23 5.20 3.24 4.50
C LYS A 23 5.31 2.51 3.16
N ILE A 24 4.17 2.29 2.49
CA ILE A 24 4.15 1.67 1.15
C ILE A 24 4.93 2.55 0.16
N ASN A 25 4.68 3.85 0.17
CA ASN A 25 5.35 4.77 -0.74
C ASN A 25 6.87 4.81 -0.50
N ASP A 26 7.32 4.81 0.76
CA ASP A 26 8.74 4.79 1.11
C ASP A 26 9.44 3.52 0.62
N GLU A 27 8.78 2.36 0.72
CA GLU A 27 9.30 1.10 0.19
C GLU A 27 9.33 1.09 -1.35
N LEU A 28 8.28 1.60 -2.01
CA LEU A 28 8.22 1.70 -3.46
C LEU A 28 9.27 2.65 -4.04
N LEU A 29 9.66 3.70 -3.30
CA LEU A 29 10.73 4.62 -3.70
C LEU A 29 12.11 3.96 -3.75
N LYS A 30 12.32 2.86 -3.01
CA LYS A 30 13.56 2.06 -3.06
C LYS A 30 13.67 1.23 -4.34
N LEU A 31 12.55 0.98 -5.02
CA LEU A 31 12.48 0.17 -6.24
C LEU A 31 12.80 1.04 -7.46
N LEU A 32 14.08 1.05 -7.84
CA LEU A 32 14.59 1.92 -8.91
C LEU A 32 14.07 1.55 -10.31
N GLY A 33 13.63 0.31 -10.52
CA GLY A 33 13.06 -0.12 -11.80
C GLY A 33 11.58 0.19 -11.98
N LEU A 34 10.99 1.00 -11.09
CA LEU A 34 9.63 1.54 -11.22
C LEU A 34 9.64 3.00 -11.64
N THR A 35 8.76 3.34 -12.57
CA THR A 35 8.42 4.72 -12.90
C THR A 35 7.55 5.35 -11.82
N THR A 36 7.45 6.68 -11.81
CA THR A 36 6.56 7.40 -10.88
C THR A 36 5.08 7.01 -11.08
N LYS A 37 4.68 6.70 -12.32
CA LYS A 37 3.31 6.24 -12.62
C LYS A 37 3.05 4.88 -11.98
N GLU A 38 3.95 3.92 -12.17
CA GLU A 38 3.84 2.57 -11.58
C GLU A 38 3.82 2.64 -10.05
N ARG A 39 4.67 3.48 -9.43
CA ARG A 39 4.64 3.69 -7.97
C ARG A 39 3.28 4.20 -7.48
N HIS A 40 2.66 5.14 -8.20
CA HIS A 40 1.35 5.68 -7.84
C HIS A 40 0.24 4.64 -7.98
N GLU A 41 0.26 3.84 -9.05
CA GLU A 41 -0.68 2.74 -9.27
C GLU A 41 -0.53 1.66 -8.21
N ALA A 42 0.70 1.21 -7.93
CA ALA A 42 1.00 0.24 -6.88
C ALA A 42 0.54 0.73 -5.50
N THR A 43 0.83 1.99 -5.15
CA THR A 43 0.40 2.57 -3.86
C THR A 43 -1.11 2.50 -3.70
N LYS A 44 -1.87 2.83 -4.75
CA LYS A 44 -3.34 2.74 -4.72
C LYS A 44 -3.85 1.31 -4.59
N LEU A 45 -3.25 0.37 -5.32
CA LEU A 45 -3.67 -1.04 -5.26
C LEU A 45 -3.39 -1.64 -3.88
N ILE A 46 -2.17 -1.47 -3.38
CA ILE A 46 -1.72 -2.05 -2.11
C ILE A 46 -2.44 -1.40 -0.93
N ALA A 47 -2.54 -0.06 -0.87
CA ALA A 47 -3.11 0.62 0.29
C ALA A 47 -4.64 0.47 0.42
N CYS A 48 -5.33 0.04 -0.65
CA CYS A 48 -6.76 -0.21 -0.62
C CYS A 48 -7.11 -1.64 -0.15
N GLN A 49 -6.12 -2.53 -0.03
CA GLN A 49 -6.34 -3.95 0.29
C GLN A 49 -5.41 -4.38 1.42
N HIS A 50 -5.96 -4.62 2.61
CA HIS A 50 -5.14 -4.93 3.80
C HIS A 50 -4.23 -6.14 3.60
N GLU A 51 -4.72 -7.18 2.92
CA GLU A 51 -3.94 -8.39 2.61
C GLU A 51 -2.69 -8.10 1.77
N LEU A 52 -2.79 -7.16 0.81
CA LEU A 52 -1.66 -6.77 -0.02
C LEU A 52 -0.60 -5.97 0.76
N ILE A 53 -1.01 -5.21 1.78
CA ILE A 53 -0.09 -4.45 2.63
C ILE A 53 0.87 -5.43 3.33
N ASP A 54 0.34 -6.49 3.94
CA ASP A 54 1.15 -7.46 4.67
C ASP A 54 2.05 -8.27 3.73
N VAL A 55 1.54 -8.68 2.56
CA VAL A 55 2.34 -9.35 1.52
C VAL A 55 3.47 -8.46 1.05
N PHE A 56 3.18 -7.20 0.71
CA PHE A 56 4.19 -6.27 0.21
C PHE A 56 5.28 -5.97 1.24
N LEU A 57 4.90 -5.73 2.51
CA LEU A 57 5.85 -5.38 3.57
C LEU A 57 6.68 -6.56 4.08
N SER A 58 6.19 -7.79 3.93
CA SER A 58 6.93 -9.01 4.32
C SER A 58 7.89 -9.52 3.24
N MET A 59 7.78 -9.00 2.02
CA MET A 59 8.57 -9.48 0.89
C MET A 59 10.03 -9.00 0.93
N LEU A 60 10.94 -9.83 0.44
CA LEU A 60 12.33 -9.43 0.23
C LEU A 60 12.42 -8.36 -0.87
N ASP A 61 13.28 -7.36 -0.67
CA ASP A 61 13.43 -6.24 -1.61
C ASP A 61 13.71 -6.68 -3.06
N VAL A 62 14.51 -7.75 -3.23
CA VAL A 62 14.83 -8.33 -4.55
C VAL A 62 13.63 -8.93 -5.28
N LYS A 63 12.55 -9.28 -4.56
CA LYS A 63 11.31 -9.84 -5.13
C LYS A 63 10.21 -8.78 -5.26
N LYS A 64 10.27 -7.71 -4.48
CA LYS A 64 9.24 -6.66 -4.45
C LYS A 64 9.00 -6.03 -5.82
N GLU A 65 10.06 -5.74 -6.57
CA GLU A 65 9.90 -5.06 -7.86
C GLU A 65 9.13 -5.91 -8.88
N GLU A 66 9.51 -7.18 -9.05
CA GLU A 66 8.82 -8.11 -9.95
C GLU A 66 7.36 -8.30 -9.53
N TRP A 67 7.12 -8.46 -8.22
CA TRP A 67 5.78 -8.61 -7.70
C TRP A 67 4.91 -7.38 -7.93
N VAL A 68 5.44 -6.17 -7.72
CA VAL A 68 4.72 -4.92 -7.99
C VAL A 68 4.38 -4.79 -9.47
N LYS A 69 5.30 -5.14 -10.38
CA LYS A 69 5.03 -5.13 -11.82
C LYS A 69 3.92 -6.11 -12.18
N GLY A 70 3.96 -7.34 -11.64
CA GLY A 70 2.90 -8.32 -11.87
C GLY A 70 1.54 -7.87 -11.31
N LEU A 71 1.54 -7.23 -10.13
CA LEU A 71 0.33 -6.66 -9.55
C LEU A 71 -0.29 -5.57 -10.44
N ILE A 72 0.52 -4.67 -11.00
CA ILE A 72 0.05 -3.61 -11.90
C ILE A 72 -0.49 -4.19 -13.22
N ASN A 73 0.17 -5.24 -13.74
CA ASN A 73 -0.21 -5.90 -14.98
C ASN A 73 -1.42 -6.82 -14.86
N GLY A 74 -1.81 -7.20 -13.63
CA GLY A 74 -2.89 -8.15 -13.38
C GLY A 74 -2.47 -9.62 -13.59
N ASP A 75 -1.19 -9.93 -13.33
CA ASP A 75 -0.63 -11.28 -13.46
C ASP A 75 -1.05 -12.23 -12.31
N PHE A 76 -1.83 -11.74 -11.35
CA PHE A 76 -2.29 -12.46 -10.15
C PHE A 76 -3.80 -12.29 -9.92
#